data_AF-A0A977N7N4-F1
#
_entry.id   AF-A0A977N7N4-F1
#
_cell.length_a   1.000
_cell.length_b   1.000
_cell.length_c   1.000
_cell.angle_alpha   90.00
_cell.angle_beta   90.00
_cell.angle_gamma   90.00
#
_symmetry.space_group_name_H-M   'P 1'
#
loop_
_entity.id
_entity.type
_entity.pdbx_description
1 polymer ?
#
loop_
_entity_poly.entity_id
_entity_poly.type
_entity_poly.pdbx_seq_one_letter_code
_entity_poly.pdbx_strand_id
1 'polypeptide(L)'
;MVNRTASAHKGIPTTENPRERPQVNTRTTGKGSGHPPKKLSPLDEWKAGREKAIGNPDWYIYDNTIRKLVSEINRHLSTSKNIEKYKPLDWKLIKAMIWTETGAAVAAWKTRPIQIGNTGDEGIKEVVIPARPRKYNIIIPKTWNTYLINKTDLIRSNPEYNIRAGIALLMIKMSETEKDKIVYDNENEDTYEVVEGDRGYSSIAKKIGTTQSVLTKLNGVKVIHPGDKLKYKKAHLEQYIPGWLLFTPENIQKQYNIDPTKAQPGHRGDHTYADKIRFTYALIVADESK
;
A
#
# COMPACT_ATOMS: atom_id res chain seq x y z
N MET A 1 -22.60 -20.74 -39.40
CA MET A 1 -22.58 -21.69 -38.26
C MET A 1 -21.16 -22.14 -38.05
N VAL A 2 -20.50 -21.68 -36.98
CA VAL A 2 -19.14 -22.14 -36.62
C VAL A 2 -19.14 -22.39 -35.12
N ASN A 3 -18.81 -23.64 -34.76
CA ASN A 3 -18.89 -24.21 -33.44
C ASN A 3 -18.01 -23.45 -32.43
N ARG A 4 -18.61 -23.06 -31.30
CA ARG A 4 -17.90 -22.64 -30.08
C ARG A 4 -17.49 -23.88 -29.31
N THR A 5 -16.22 -24.23 -29.31
CA THR A 5 -15.63 -25.12 -28.33
C THR A 5 -15.21 -24.32 -27.09
N ALA A 6 -15.84 -24.63 -25.98
CA ALA A 6 -15.47 -24.15 -24.66
C ALA A 6 -14.13 -24.79 -24.24
N SER A 7 -13.15 -23.97 -23.88
CA SER A 7 -11.96 -24.44 -23.17
C SER A 7 -12.02 -24.02 -21.71
N ALA A 8 -12.03 -25.03 -20.87
CA ALA A 8 -12.15 -24.99 -19.43
C ALA A 8 -11.06 -24.13 -18.76
N HIS A 9 -11.50 -23.37 -17.75
CA HIS A 9 -10.64 -22.68 -16.80
C HIS A 9 -9.76 -23.68 -16.03
N LYS A 10 -8.44 -23.54 -16.14
CA LYS A 10 -7.49 -23.97 -15.12
C LYS A 10 -6.87 -22.73 -14.50
N GLY A 11 -7.33 -22.38 -13.31
CA GLY A 11 -6.63 -21.44 -12.43
C GLY A 11 -5.37 -22.06 -11.86
N ILE A 12 -4.41 -21.21 -11.45
CA ILE A 12 -3.53 -21.26 -10.27
C ILE A 12 -2.40 -20.23 -10.51
N PRO A 13 -2.19 -19.28 -9.58
CA PRO A 13 -0.85 -18.77 -9.30
C PRO A 13 -0.48 -19.10 -7.85
N THR A 14 0.55 -19.93 -7.72
CA THR A 14 1.10 -20.43 -6.46
C THR A 14 2.19 -19.47 -5.98
N THR A 15 2.00 -18.86 -4.80
CA THR A 15 3.12 -18.39 -3.97
C THR A 15 3.97 -19.61 -3.62
N GLU A 16 5.31 -19.50 -3.68
CA GLU A 16 6.25 -20.63 -3.58
C GLU A 16 5.81 -21.72 -2.59
N ASN A 17 5.31 -22.84 -3.14
CA ASN A 17 5.08 -24.07 -2.41
C ASN A 17 6.21 -25.05 -2.77
N PRO A 18 6.73 -25.88 -1.85
CA PRO A 18 7.92 -26.69 -2.08
C PRO A 18 7.70 -27.70 -3.21
N ARG A 19 8.65 -27.75 -4.16
CA ARG A 19 8.64 -28.62 -5.34
C ARG A 19 8.49 -30.11 -4.99
N GLU A 20 7.83 -30.83 -5.89
CA GLU A 20 7.73 -32.28 -5.96
C GLU A 20 9.10 -32.98 -5.89
N ARG A 21 9.17 -34.09 -5.16
CA ARG A 21 10.36 -34.93 -5.00
C ARG A 21 10.59 -35.80 -6.24
N PRO A 22 11.84 -36.02 -6.69
CA PRO A 22 12.17 -37.14 -7.55
C PRO A 22 12.02 -38.44 -6.75
N GLN A 23 11.34 -39.44 -7.30
CA GLN A 23 11.38 -40.81 -6.80
C GLN A 23 12.82 -41.34 -6.93
N VAL A 24 13.47 -41.60 -5.79
CA VAL A 24 14.73 -42.34 -5.72
C VAL A 24 14.41 -43.77 -5.31
N ASN A 25 14.77 -44.71 -6.19
CA ASN A 25 14.69 -46.14 -5.96
C ASN A 25 15.50 -46.56 -4.73
N THR A 26 14.87 -47.36 -3.88
CA THR A 26 15.44 -48.01 -2.70
C THR A 26 16.45 -49.09 -3.05
N ARG A 27 17.62 -49.11 -2.38
CA ARG A 27 18.15 -50.34 -1.75
C ARG A 27 19.28 -50.11 -0.71
N THR A 28 19.06 -50.75 0.45
CA THR A 28 20.00 -51.41 1.39
C THR A 28 20.75 -50.62 2.49
N THR A 29 20.23 -50.83 3.71
CA THR A 29 20.89 -51.19 5.00
C THR A 29 21.98 -50.31 5.62
N GLY A 30 21.60 -49.68 6.73
CA GLY A 30 22.51 -49.23 7.79
C GLY A 30 21.71 -48.94 9.07
N LYS A 31 21.81 -49.82 10.07
CA LYS A 31 21.13 -49.75 11.37
C LYS A 31 21.84 -48.71 12.24
N GLY A 32 21.50 -47.43 12.07
CA GLY A 32 21.88 -46.34 12.97
C GLY A 32 20.66 -45.88 13.76
N SER A 33 20.76 -45.83 15.08
CA SER A 33 19.78 -45.20 15.97
C SER A 33 19.74 -43.69 15.71
N GLY A 34 19.12 -43.28 14.61
CA GLY A 34 18.83 -41.89 14.28
C GLY A 34 17.34 -41.68 14.40
N HIS A 35 16.90 -40.82 15.33
CA HIS A 35 15.58 -40.23 15.21
C HIS A 35 15.44 -39.67 13.79
N PRO A 36 14.32 -39.90 13.09
CA PRO A 36 14.11 -39.30 11.78
C PRO A 36 14.27 -37.79 11.91
N PRO A 37 14.99 -37.12 10.98
CA PRO A 37 15.19 -35.68 11.06
C PRO A 37 13.83 -35.01 11.21
N LYS A 38 13.68 -34.22 12.28
CA LYS A 38 12.42 -33.56 12.62
C LYS A 38 12.02 -32.70 11.42
N LYS A 39 10.96 -33.11 10.72
CA LYS A 39 10.44 -32.36 9.56
C LYS A 39 10.02 -30.98 10.07
N LEU A 40 10.68 -29.94 9.57
CA LEU A 40 10.38 -28.56 9.94
C LEU A 40 8.97 -28.19 9.46
N SER A 41 8.34 -27.24 10.14
CA SER A 41 7.10 -26.65 9.60
C SER A 41 7.43 -25.88 8.32
N PRO A 42 6.45 -25.66 7.40
CA PRO A 42 6.70 -24.86 6.20
C PRO A 42 7.25 -23.46 6.50
N LEU A 43 6.83 -22.85 7.61
CA LEU A 43 7.34 -21.55 8.05
C LEU A 43 8.80 -21.65 8.51
N ASP A 44 9.18 -22.71 9.22
CA ASP A 44 10.57 -22.89 9.69
C ASP A 44 11.53 -23.25 8.56
N GLU A 45 11.09 -24.05 7.58
CA GLU A 45 11.85 -24.30 6.35
C GLU A 45 12.10 -22.99 5.60
N TRP A 46 11.07 -22.13 5.50
CA TRP A 46 11.18 -20.81 4.89
C TRP A 46 12.16 -19.90 5.64
N LYS A 47 12.08 -19.87 6.98
CA LYS A 47 13.00 -19.08 7.84
C LYS A 47 14.45 -19.50 7.67
N ALA A 48 14.73 -20.80 7.70
CA ALA A 48 16.07 -21.35 7.48
C ALA A 48 16.63 -20.97 6.09
N GLY A 49 15.75 -20.83 5.09
CA GLY A 49 16.12 -20.29 3.78
C GLY A 49 16.54 -18.81 3.82
N ARG A 50 15.90 -18.00 4.66
CA ARG A 50 16.19 -16.56 4.80
C ARG A 50 17.41 -16.27 5.67
N GLU A 51 17.76 -17.14 6.61
CA GLU A 51 19.02 -17.02 7.35
C GLU A 51 20.24 -17.08 6.42
N LYS A 52 20.15 -17.87 5.35
CA LYS A 52 21.19 -17.98 4.31
C LYS A 52 21.33 -16.75 3.42
N ALA A 53 20.46 -15.75 3.56
CA ALA A 53 20.58 -14.47 2.88
C ALA A 53 21.72 -13.62 3.45
N ILE A 54 22.03 -13.80 4.73
CA ILE A 54 23.07 -13.05 5.43
C ILE A 54 24.43 -13.33 4.81
N GLY A 55 25.14 -12.27 4.43
CA GLY A 55 26.45 -12.36 3.76
C GLY A 55 26.39 -12.73 2.27
N ASN A 56 25.19 -12.95 1.70
CA ASN A 56 25.04 -13.19 0.27
C ASN A 56 24.69 -11.87 -0.47
N PRO A 57 25.59 -11.33 -1.30
CA PRO A 57 25.41 -10.01 -1.94
C PRO A 57 24.18 -9.92 -2.85
N ASP A 58 23.71 -11.04 -3.42
CA ASP A 58 22.54 -11.04 -4.31
C ASP A 58 21.25 -10.57 -3.63
N TRP A 59 21.18 -10.67 -2.29
CA TRP A 59 20.05 -10.21 -1.50
C TRP A 59 20.05 -8.70 -1.22
N TYR A 60 21.18 -8.02 -1.45
CA TYR A 60 21.39 -6.61 -1.14
C TYR A 60 21.38 -5.72 -2.39
N ILE A 61 21.25 -6.30 -3.59
CA ILE A 61 21.34 -5.57 -4.87
C ILE A 61 20.32 -4.43 -5.01
N TYR A 62 19.22 -4.47 -4.25
CA TYR A 62 18.17 -3.45 -4.26
C TYR A 62 18.26 -2.43 -3.13
N ASP A 63 19.21 -2.53 -2.21
CA ASP A 63 19.28 -1.67 -1.02
C ASP A 63 19.33 -0.18 -1.37
N ASN A 64 20.17 0.19 -2.34
CA ASN A 64 20.28 1.58 -2.81
C ASN A 64 18.97 2.07 -3.45
N THR A 65 18.32 1.22 -4.26
CA THR A 65 17.03 1.53 -4.87
C THR A 65 15.95 1.71 -3.81
N ILE A 66 15.87 0.81 -2.82
CA ILE A 66 14.90 0.88 -1.73
C ILE A 66 15.12 2.17 -0.92
N ARG A 67 16.35 2.45 -0.49
CA ARG A 67 16.68 3.67 0.27
C ARG A 67 16.30 4.94 -0.51
N LYS A 68 16.61 4.99 -1.80
CA LYS A 68 16.24 6.11 -2.69
C LYS A 68 14.72 6.31 -2.72
N LEU A 69 13.96 5.27 -3.05
CA LEU A 69 12.50 5.36 -3.20
C LEU A 69 11.80 5.68 -1.88
N VAL A 70 12.26 5.10 -0.78
CA VAL A 70 11.74 5.40 0.56
C VAL A 70 12.08 6.83 0.97
N SER A 71 13.26 7.34 0.63
CA SER A 71 13.60 8.74 0.88
C SER A 71 12.74 9.70 0.06
N GLU A 72 12.46 9.38 -1.21
CA GLU A 72 11.59 10.17 -2.08
C GLU A 72 10.17 10.30 -1.51
N ILE A 73 9.56 9.18 -1.09
CA ILE A 73 8.21 9.18 -0.52
C ILE A 73 8.18 9.86 0.85
N ASN A 74 9.17 9.59 1.72
CA ASN A 74 9.27 10.22 3.03
C ASN A 74 9.36 11.74 2.91
N ARG A 75 10.19 12.24 1.98
CA ARG A 75 10.33 13.67 1.71
C ARG A 75 9.02 14.29 1.23
N HIS A 76 8.37 13.67 0.24
CA HIS A 76 7.07 14.13 -0.27
C HIS A 76 6.02 14.24 0.84
N LEU A 77 5.88 13.19 1.65
CA LEU A 77 4.86 13.16 2.71
C LEU A 77 5.20 14.11 3.87
N SER A 78 6.47 14.25 4.25
CA SER A 78 6.89 15.18 5.31
C SER A 78 6.67 16.66 4.97
N THR A 79 6.57 16.99 3.68
CA THR A 79 6.41 18.37 3.20
C THR A 79 4.97 18.69 2.78
N SER A 80 4.08 17.70 2.84
CA SER A 80 2.68 17.86 2.43
C SER A 80 1.87 18.59 3.49
N LYS A 81 1.18 19.66 3.08
CA LYS A 81 0.25 20.42 3.93
C LYS A 81 -1.08 19.70 4.18
N ASN A 82 -1.32 18.61 3.45
CA ASN A 82 -2.55 17.83 3.46
C ASN A 82 -2.38 16.53 4.26
N ILE A 83 -1.41 16.50 5.18
CA ILE A 83 -1.12 15.39 6.08
C ILE A 83 -0.90 15.93 7.50
N GLU A 84 -1.50 15.30 8.51
CA GLU A 84 -1.34 15.73 9.91
C GLU A 84 -0.29 14.90 10.66
N LYS A 85 -0.42 13.57 10.67
CA LYS A 85 0.45 12.67 11.43
C LYS A 85 1.16 11.70 10.50
N TYR A 86 2.31 12.12 10.00
CA TYR A 86 3.19 11.24 9.24
C TYR A 86 4.35 10.73 10.09
N LYS A 87 4.57 9.41 10.05
CA LYS A 87 5.80 8.78 10.53
C LYS A 87 6.58 8.28 9.32
N PRO A 88 7.87 8.65 9.17
CA PRO A 88 8.69 8.19 8.06
C PRO A 88 8.67 6.66 7.92
N LEU A 89 8.51 6.20 6.69
CA LEU A 89 8.60 4.78 6.37
C LEU A 89 10.04 4.31 6.54
N ASP A 90 10.23 3.20 7.25
CA ASP A 90 11.53 2.56 7.38
C ASP A 90 11.86 1.76 6.12
N TRP A 91 12.99 2.07 5.50
CA TRP A 91 13.45 1.39 4.29
C TRP A 91 13.80 -0.09 4.56
N LYS A 92 14.20 -0.44 5.79
CA LYS A 92 14.43 -1.83 6.21
C LYS A 92 13.16 -2.65 6.19
N LEU A 93 12.01 -2.02 6.46
CA LEU A 93 10.72 -2.69 6.40
C LEU A 93 10.35 -3.05 4.95
N ILE A 94 10.64 -2.16 4.00
CA ILE A 94 10.46 -2.46 2.57
C ILE A 94 11.41 -3.57 2.12
N LYS A 95 12.67 -3.55 2.58
CA LYS A 95 13.61 -4.65 2.34
C LYS A 95 13.08 -5.98 2.91
N ALA A 96 12.55 -5.97 4.13
CA ALA A 96 11.93 -7.14 4.76
C ALA A 96 10.72 -7.65 3.98
N MET A 97 9.87 -6.77 3.47
CA MET A 97 8.76 -7.15 2.57
C MET A 97 9.29 -7.81 1.30
N ILE A 98 10.28 -7.23 0.62
CA ILE A 98 10.88 -7.80 -0.59
C ILE A 98 11.50 -9.18 -0.31
N TRP A 99 12.27 -9.31 0.77
CA TRP A 99 12.82 -10.60 1.20
C TRP A 99 11.70 -11.58 1.57
N THR A 100 10.55 -11.09 2.05
CA THR A 100 9.39 -11.93 2.31
C THR A 100 8.76 -12.46 1.02
N GLU A 101 8.53 -11.59 0.05
CA GLU A 101 7.87 -11.87 -1.22
C GLU A 101 8.71 -12.75 -2.15
N THR A 102 10.02 -12.58 -2.19
CA THR A 102 10.88 -13.24 -3.17
C THR A 102 12.29 -13.45 -2.63
N GLY A 103 12.93 -14.55 -3.04
CA GLY A 103 14.34 -14.79 -2.74
C GLY A 103 15.25 -14.54 -3.93
N ALA A 104 16.52 -14.21 -3.66
CA ALA A 104 17.51 -13.89 -4.69
C ALA A 104 17.73 -15.00 -5.75
N ALA A 105 17.47 -16.25 -5.38
CA ALA A 105 17.57 -17.40 -6.28
C ALA A 105 16.39 -17.55 -7.25
N VAL A 106 15.32 -16.77 -7.07
CA VAL A 106 14.08 -16.87 -7.86
C VAL A 106 14.20 -15.95 -9.07
N ALA A 107 13.84 -16.41 -10.27
CA ALA A 107 13.92 -15.57 -11.49
C ALA A 107 13.14 -14.25 -11.37
N ALA A 108 12.04 -14.26 -10.61
CA ALA A 108 11.24 -13.09 -10.34
C ALA A 108 12.00 -12.01 -9.55
N TRP A 109 13.06 -12.36 -8.80
CA TRP A 109 13.93 -11.39 -8.09
C TRP A 109 14.43 -10.31 -9.03
N LYS A 110 14.87 -10.69 -10.24
CA LYS A 110 15.49 -9.80 -11.23
C LYS A 110 14.51 -8.82 -11.88
N THR A 111 13.20 -9.05 -11.77
CA THR A 111 12.17 -8.33 -12.55
C THR A 111 11.05 -7.76 -11.69
N ARG A 112 10.59 -8.52 -10.70
CA ARG A 112 9.45 -8.20 -9.84
C ARG A 112 9.67 -8.64 -8.37
N PRO A 113 10.69 -8.11 -7.67
CA PRO A 113 11.09 -8.60 -6.36
C PRO A 113 10.03 -8.42 -5.24
N ILE A 114 9.06 -7.51 -5.39
CA ILE A 114 7.93 -7.36 -4.45
C ILE A 114 6.61 -7.94 -5.01
N GLN A 115 6.69 -8.74 -6.09
CA GLN A 115 5.61 -9.55 -6.66
C GLN A 115 4.36 -8.80 -7.15
N ILE A 116 4.40 -7.47 -7.24
CA ILE A 116 3.32 -6.68 -7.83
C ILE A 116 3.19 -6.94 -9.34
N GLY A 117 1.96 -7.04 -9.82
CA GLY A 117 1.62 -7.20 -11.24
C GLY A 117 1.65 -8.64 -11.74
N ASN A 118 1.73 -9.63 -10.85
CA ASN A 118 1.54 -11.03 -11.20
C ASN A 118 0.15 -11.28 -11.82
N THR A 119 0.00 -12.37 -12.58
CA THR A 119 -1.27 -12.68 -13.25
C THR A 119 -2.42 -12.79 -12.24
N GLY A 120 -3.45 -11.95 -12.40
CA GLY A 120 -4.59 -11.88 -11.49
C GLY A 120 -4.35 -11.04 -10.23
N ASP A 121 -3.25 -10.29 -10.16
CA ASP A 121 -3.04 -9.26 -9.14
C ASP A 121 -3.91 -8.03 -9.45
N GLU A 122 -4.92 -7.81 -8.62
CA GLU A 122 -5.81 -6.65 -8.68
C GLU A 122 -5.22 -5.44 -7.92
N GLY A 123 -4.30 -5.65 -7.00
CA GLY A 123 -3.69 -4.60 -6.18
C GLY A 123 -2.90 -3.59 -7.01
N ILE A 124 -2.30 -4.02 -8.12
CA ILE A 124 -1.66 -3.11 -9.08
C ILE A 124 -2.64 -2.05 -9.61
N LYS A 125 -3.94 -2.36 -9.76
CA LYS A 125 -4.93 -1.42 -10.31
C LYS A 125 -5.12 -0.20 -9.43
N GLU A 126 -5.01 -0.34 -8.11
CA GLU A 126 -5.09 0.79 -7.17
C GLU A 126 -3.95 1.80 -7.36
N VAL A 127 -2.84 1.36 -7.93
CA VAL A 127 -1.66 2.18 -8.20
C VAL A 127 -1.69 2.78 -9.62
N VAL A 128 -2.11 1.99 -10.61
CA VAL A 128 -2.05 2.37 -12.04
C VAL A 128 -3.31 3.10 -12.52
N ILE A 129 -4.46 2.82 -11.89
CA ILE A 129 -5.77 3.43 -12.18
C ILE A 129 -6.42 3.78 -10.83
N PRO A 130 -6.00 4.89 -10.19
CA PRO A 130 -6.43 5.19 -8.83
C PRO A 130 -7.93 5.48 -8.77
N ALA A 131 -8.71 4.58 -8.15
CA ALA A 131 -10.15 4.77 -7.93
C ALA A 131 -10.46 6.02 -7.08
N ARG A 132 -9.48 6.48 -6.28
CA ARG A 132 -9.53 7.71 -5.49
C ARG A 132 -8.38 8.64 -5.89
N PRO A 133 -8.47 9.35 -7.03
CA PRO A 133 -7.35 10.15 -7.56
C PRO A 133 -6.88 11.24 -6.61
N ARG A 134 -7.78 11.84 -5.82
CA ARG A 134 -7.42 12.89 -4.86
C ARG A 134 -6.54 12.35 -3.73
N LYS A 135 -6.96 11.24 -3.09
CA LYS A 135 -6.16 10.52 -2.09
C LYS A 135 -4.79 10.12 -2.67
N TYR A 136 -4.81 9.52 -3.86
CA TYR A 136 -3.58 9.14 -4.57
C TYR A 136 -2.62 10.33 -4.73
N ASN A 137 -3.12 11.48 -5.17
CA ASN A 137 -2.31 12.68 -5.41
C ASN A 137 -1.74 13.31 -4.12
N ILE A 138 -2.35 13.05 -2.96
CA ILE A 138 -1.78 13.44 -1.66
C ILE A 138 -0.63 12.50 -1.29
N ILE A 139 -0.81 11.20 -1.49
CA ILE A 139 0.15 10.16 -1.04
C ILE A 139 1.36 10.06 -1.98
N ILE A 140 1.13 10.05 -3.29
CA ILE A 140 2.12 9.69 -4.30
C ILE A 140 2.73 10.95 -4.92
N PRO A 141 4.07 11.08 -4.97
CA PRO A 141 4.73 12.19 -5.63
C PRO A 141 4.33 12.22 -7.11
N LYS A 142 4.00 13.40 -7.66
CA LYS A 142 3.62 13.52 -9.08
C LYS A 142 4.67 12.95 -10.04
N THR A 143 5.95 13.04 -9.68
CA THR A 143 7.08 12.48 -10.47
C THR A 143 6.99 10.96 -10.61
N TRP A 144 6.32 10.27 -9.70
CA TRP A 144 6.11 8.82 -9.77
C TRP A 144 5.11 8.41 -10.84
N ASN A 145 4.23 9.30 -11.31
CA ASN A 145 3.23 8.99 -12.33
C ASN A 145 3.85 8.53 -13.66
N THR A 146 5.04 9.04 -14.00
CA THR A 146 5.80 8.57 -15.18
C THR A 146 6.10 7.07 -15.12
N TYR A 147 6.30 6.54 -13.91
CA TYR A 147 6.67 5.15 -13.66
C TYR A 147 5.44 4.27 -13.41
N LEU A 148 4.47 4.81 -12.67
CA LEU A 148 3.32 4.06 -12.19
C LEU A 148 2.13 4.09 -13.13
N ILE A 149 1.94 5.17 -13.90
CA ILE A 149 0.77 5.33 -14.77
C ILE A 149 1.22 5.25 -16.23
N ASN A 150 2.16 6.11 -16.63
CA ASN A 150 2.55 6.27 -18.03
C ASN A 150 3.37 5.08 -18.59
N LYS A 151 3.98 4.27 -17.72
CA LYS A 151 4.84 3.15 -18.08
C LYS A 151 4.48 1.88 -17.28
N THR A 152 3.19 1.64 -17.10
CA THR A 152 2.65 0.56 -16.28
C THR A 152 3.22 -0.83 -16.64
N ASP A 153 3.49 -1.12 -17.92
CA ASP A 153 4.02 -2.43 -18.34
C ASP A 153 5.40 -2.74 -17.74
N LEU A 154 6.19 -1.71 -17.43
CA LEU A 154 7.51 -1.88 -16.82
C LEU A 154 7.44 -2.35 -15.36
N ILE A 155 6.29 -2.24 -14.69
CA ILE A 155 6.11 -2.76 -13.32
C ILE A 155 6.36 -4.28 -13.25
N ARG A 156 6.11 -5.01 -14.34
CA ARG A 156 6.25 -6.47 -14.39
C ARG A 156 7.64 -6.97 -14.82
N SER A 157 8.47 -6.08 -15.35
CA SER A 157 9.76 -6.42 -15.98
C SER A 157 10.94 -5.62 -15.45
N ASN A 158 10.70 -4.52 -14.73
CA ASN A 158 11.73 -3.66 -14.15
C ASN A 158 11.62 -3.62 -12.62
N PRO A 159 12.68 -4.00 -11.87
CA PRO A 159 12.62 -4.11 -10.42
C PRO A 159 12.43 -2.76 -9.72
N GLU A 160 12.97 -1.65 -10.23
CA GLU A 160 12.73 -0.33 -9.63
C GLU A 160 11.25 0.07 -9.74
N TYR A 161 10.64 -0.19 -10.89
CA TYR A 161 9.21 0.09 -11.11
C TYR A 161 8.34 -0.81 -10.22
N ASN A 162 8.72 -2.07 -10.08
CA ASN A 162 8.04 -3.02 -9.20
C ASN A 162 8.10 -2.59 -7.73
N ILE A 163 9.29 -2.24 -7.23
CA ILE A 163 9.47 -1.76 -5.85
C ILE A 163 8.70 -0.46 -5.62
N ARG A 164 8.76 0.49 -6.58
CA ARG A 164 8.00 1.74 -6.50
C ARG A 164 6.50 1.48 -6.42
N ALA A 165 5.97 0.56 -7.22
CA ALA A 165 4.57 0.17 -7.19
C ALA A 165 4.18 -0.48 -5.85
N GLY A 166 5.04 -1.36 -5.31
CA GLY A 166 4.81 -1.97 -4.00
C GLY A 166 4.80 -0.96 -2.86
N ILE A 167 5.72 0.02 -2.85
CA ILE A 167 5.72 1.12 -1.88
C ILE A 167 4.44 1.96 -2.04
N ALA A 168 4.06 2.33 -3.26
CA ALA A 168 2.85 3.11 -3.52
C ALA A 168 1.60 2.40 -2.99
N LEU A 169 1.44 1.11 -3.31
CA LEU A 169 0.32 0.31 -2.82
C LEU A 169 0.31 0.24 -1.29
N LEU A 170 1.46 -0.03 -0.66
CA LEU A 170 1.57 -0.06 0.80
C LEU A 170 1.12 1.27 1.42
N MET A 171 1.60 2.39 0.89
CA MET A 171 1.25 3.71 1.42
C MET A 171 -0.24 4.02 1.27
N ILE A 172 -0.86 3.62 0.15
CA ILE A 172 -2.30 3.77 -0.07
C ILE A 172 -3.09 2.90 0.92
N LYS A 173 -2.73 1.62 1.06
CA LYS A 173 -3.42 0.66 1.94
C LYS A 173 -3.30 1.01 3.42
N MET A 174 -2.15 1.53 3.83
CA MET A 174 -1.86 1.86 5.23
C MET A 174 -2.37 3.25 5.64
N SER A 175 -2.71 4.12 4.69
CA SER A 175 -3.23 5.45 4.99
C SER A 175 -4.65 5.38 5.54
N GLU A 176 -4.93 6.23 6.53
CA GLU A 176 -6.28 6.40 7.05
C GLU A 176 -7.24 6.95 5.97
N THR A 177 -8.53 6.90 6.28
CA THR A 177 -9.54 7.47 5.38
C THR A 177 -9.37 8.98 5.33
N GLU A 178 -9.33 9.50 4.11
CA GLU A 178 -9.26 10.92 3.82
C GLU A 178 -10.44 11.69 4.43
N LYS A 179 -10.17 12.90 4.92
CA LYS A 179 -11.15 13.79 5.53
C LYS A 179 -11.07 15.17 4.89
N ASP A 180 -12.11 15.96 5.05
CA ASP A 180 -12.11 17.36 4.64
C ASP A 180 -11.85 18.26 5.86
N LYS A 181 -11.02 19.29 5.67
CA LYS A 181 -10.85 20.39 6.63
C LYS A 181 -11.24 21.70 5.96
N ILE A 182 -11.80 22.60 6.76
CA ILE A 182 -12.09 23.97 6.33
C ILE A 182 -10.79 24.76 6.41
N VAL A 183 -10.39 25.35 5.28
CA VAL A 183 -9.28 26.29 5.20
C VAL A 183 -9.85 27.65 4.89
N TYR A 184 -9.55 28.63 5.75
CA TYR A 184 -9.94 30.02 5.53
C TYR A 184 -8.94 30.66 4.57
N ASP A 185 -9.45 31.29 3.52
CA ASP A 185 -8.62 31.97 2.52
C ASP A 185 -8.01 33.25 3.11
N ASN A 186 -8.71 33.86 4.05
CA ASN A 186 -8.28 34.98 4.87
C ASN A 186 -9.13 35.06 6.15
N GLU A 187 -8.75 35.94 7.07
CA GLU A 187 -9.42 36.10 8.36
C GLU A 187 -10.57 37.11 8.34
N ASN A 188 -10.82 37.77 7.21
CA ASN A 188 -11.83 38.82 7.12
C ASN A 188 -13.23 38.23 7.20
N GLU A 189 -14.07 38.85 8.02
CA GLU A 189 -15.50 38.55 8.08
C GLU A 189 -16.23 39.51 7.13
N ASP A 190 -16.93 38.93 6.17
CA ASP A 190 -17.79 39.61 5.22
C ASP A 190 -19.26 39.36 5.56
N THR A 191 -20.15 40.16 4.99
CA THR A 191 -21.61 39.98 5.09
C THR A 191 -22.21 39.73 3.72
N TYR A 192 -23.12 38.77 3.64
CA TYR A 192 -23.93 38.49 2.46
C TYR A 192 -25.40 38.70 2.81
N GLU A 193 -26.10 39.51 2.01
CA GLU A 193 -27.55 39.65 2.12
C GLU A 193 -28.22 38.58 1.27
N VAL A 194 -29.08 37.77 1.89
CA VAL A 194 -29.80 36.69 1.22
C VAL A 194 -30.75 37.28 0.20
N VAL A 195 -30.74 36.76 -1.02
CA VAL A 195 -31.62 37.24 -2.10
C VAL A 195 -32.64 36.17 -2.49
N GLU A 196 -33.70 36.59 -3.18
CA GLU A 196 -34.67 35.67 -3.75
C GLU A 196 -33.97 34.65 -4.67
N GLY A 197 -34.29 33.37 -4.50
CA GLY A 197 -33.67 32.26 -5.23
C GLY A 197 -32.50 31.57 -4.50
N ASP A 198 -32.01 32.11 -3.39
CA ASP A 198 -31.09 31.39 -2.51
C ASP A 198 -31.81 30.23 -1.81
N ARG A 199 -31.33 29.00 -2.03
CA ARG A 199 -31.98 27.75 -1.56
C ARG A 199 -31.48 27.25 -0.21
N GLY A 200 -30.67 28.04 0.48
CA GLY A 200 -30.01 27.66 1.73
C GLY A 200 -28.49 27.86 1.69
N TYR A 201 -27.83 27.53 2.81
CA TYR A 201 -26.38 27.71 2.95
C TYR A 201 -25.54 27.01 1.88
N SER A 202 -25.96 25.85 1.37
CA SER A 202 -25.20 25.14 0.34
C SER A 202 -25.12 25.92 -0.97
N SER A 203 -26.22 26.55 -1.42
CA SER A 203 -26.22 27.36 -2.64
C SER A 203 -25.48 28.68 -2.44
N ILE A 204 -25.69 29.33 -1.30
CA ILE A 204 -25.02 30.58 -0.95
C ILE A 204 -23.50 30.37 -0.85
N ALA A 205 -23.06 29.33 -0.15
CA ALA A 205 -21.64 29.01 0.03
C ALA A 205 -20.89 28.90 -1.31
N LYS A 206 -21.51 28.22 -2.29
CA LYS A 206 -20.96 28.10 -3.66
C LYS A 206 -20.88 29.45 -4.37
N LYS A 207 -21.90 30.29 -4.23
CA LYS A 207 -21.98 31.62 -4.85
C LYS A 207 -20.91 32.57 -4.30
N ILE A 208 -20.71 32.57 -2.97
CA ILE A 208 -19.85 33.55 -2.30
C ILE A 208 -18.46 33.00 -1.93
N GLY A 209 -18.11 31.78 -2.33
CA GLY A 209 -16.77 31.22 -2.07
C GLY A 209 -16.50 30.98 -0.58
N THR A 210 -17.42 30.28 0.08
CA THR A 210 -17.23 29.78 1.46
C THR A 210 -17.71 28.33 1.55
N THR A 211 -17.82 27.79 2.76
CA THR A 211 -18.41 26.47 3.00
C THR A 211 -19.72 26.58 3.79
N GLN A 212 -20.63 25.63 3.58
CA GLN A 212 -21.87 25.54 4.35
C GLN A 212 -21.60 25.47 5.86
N SER A 213 -20.52 24.79 6.27
CA SER A 213 -20.15 24.67 7.68
C SER A 213 -19.72 26.02 8.27
N VAL A 214 -18.99 26.86 7.52
CA VAL A 214 -18.64 28.22 7.94
C VAL A 214 -19.89 29.07 8.13
N LEU A 215 -20.81 29.07 7.15
CA LEU A 215 -22.08 29.79 7.27
C LEU A 215 -22.91 29.32 8.48
N THR A 216 -23.00 28.01 8.68
CA THR A 216 -23.72 27.43 9.82
C THR A 216 -23.10 27.85 11.15
N LYS A 217 -21.76 27.82 11.25
CA LYS A 217 -21.02 28.16 12.47
C LYS A 217 -21.16 29.63 12.85
N LEU A 218 -21.12 30.54 11.87
CA LEU A 218 -21.12 31.98 12.13
C LEU A 218 -22.51 32.57 12.35
N ASN A 219 -23.57 31.91 11.86
CA ASN A 219 -24.92 32.46 11.88
C ASN A 219 -25.90 31.65 12.74
N GLY A 220 -25.73 30.33 12.86
CA GLY A 220 -26.53 29.48 13.74
C GLY A 220 -28.03 29.40 13.44
N VAL A 221 -28.52 30.01 12.33
CA VAL A 221 -29.93 30.00 11.95
C VAL A 221 -30.25 28.79 11.08
N LYS A 222 -31.40 28.16 11.35
CA LYS A 222 -31.85 26.95 10.63
C LYS A 222 -32.58 27.27 9.32
N VAL A 223 -33.25 28.42 9.28
CA VAL A 223 -34.02 28.91 8.14
C VAL A 223 -33.51 30.30 7.82
N ILE A 224 -33.30 30.57 6.53
CA ILE A 224 -32.87 31.87 6.01
C ILE A 224 -33.97 32.43 5.10
N HIS A 225 -34.16 33.73 5.14
CA HIS A 225 -35.14 34.47 4.34
C HIS A 225 -34.43 35.55 3.52
N PRO A 226 -35.00 35.95 2.37
CA PRO A 226 -34.53 37.13 1.65
C PRO A 226 -34.43 38.36 2.57
N GLY A 227 -33.32 39.09 2.47
CA GLY A 227 -32.99 40.23 3.33
C GLY A 227 -32.17 39.88 4.58
N ASP A 228 -32.06 38.60 4.96
CA ASP A 228 -31.20 38.19 6.07
C ASP A 228 -29.73 38.52 5.78
N LYS A 229 -29.02 39.04 6.77
CA LYS A 229 -27.59 39.35 6.67
C LYS A 229 -26.77 38.24 7.31
N LEU A 230 -26.11 37.44 6.47
CA LEU A 230 -25.28 36.32 6.87
C LEU A 230 -23.80 36.72 6.94
N LYS A 231 -23.17 36.49 8.08
CA LYS A 231 -21.73 36.59 8.26
C LYS A 231 -21.02 35.41 7.62
N TYR A 232 -19.91 35.66 6.95
CA TYR A 232 -19.09 34.59 6.38
C TYR A 232 -17.61 34.98 6.35
N LYS A 233 -16.75 33.96 6.22
CA LYS A 233 -15.35 34.13 5.83
C LYS A 233 -15.11 33.36 4.54
N LYS A 234 -14.29 33.88 3.63
CA LYS A 234 -13.85 33.12 2.45
C LYS A 234 -13.13 31.86 2.89
N ALA A 235 -13.57 30.71 2.41
CA ALA A 235 -13.05 29.43 2.84
C ALA A 235 -13.35 28.33 1.81
N HIS A 236 -12.50 27.33 1.78
CA HIS A 236 -12.70 26.14 0.96
C HIS A 236 -12.46 24.87 1.77
N LEU A 237 -12.91 23.75 1.23
CA LEU A 237 -12.58 22.44 1.76
C LEU A 237 -11.28 21.95 1.13
N GLU A 238 -10.29 21.68 1.95
CA GLU A 238 -9.13 20.90 1.55
C GLU A 238 -9.26 19.48 2.06
N GLN A 239 -8.99 18.52 1.17
CA GLN A 239 -8.87 17.13 1.59
C GLN A 239 -7.51 16.90 2.25
N TYR A 240 -7.49 16.10 3.31
CA TYR A 240 -6.28 15.71 4.00
C TYR A 240 -6.33 14.24 4.43
N ILE A 241 -5.16 13.68 4.72
CA ILE A 241 -4.99 12.35 5.30
C ILE A 241 -4.59 12.53 6.77
N PRO A 242 -5.41 12.08 7.73
CA PRO A 242 -5.10 12.26 9.15
C PRO A 242 -3.78 11.60 9.55
N GLY A 243 -3.50 10.43 8.97
CA GLY A 243 -2.25 9.73 9.18
C GLY A 243 -2.22 8.35 8.53
N TRP A 244 -1.33 7.51 9.04
CA TRP A 244 -1.16 6.13 8.65
C TRP A 244 -1.36 5.22 9.86
N LEU A 245 -1.91 4.04 9.61
CA LEU A 245 -1.81 2.93 10.55
C LEU A 245 -0.33 2.67 10.87
N LEU A 246 -0.05 2.23 12.09
CA LEU A 246 1.31 1.82 12.45
C LEU A 246 1.76 0.70 11.50
N PHE A 247 2.96 0.83 10.95
CA PHE A 247 3.58 -0.13 10.04
C PHE A 247 4.08 -1.38 10.79
N THR A 248 3.22 -2.00 11.60
CA THR A 248 3.51 -3.29 12.23
C THR A 248 3.27 -4.42 11.23
N PRO A 249 3.94 -5.57 11.38
CA PRO A 249 3.72 -6.72 10.50
C PRO A 249 2.25 -7.15 10.40
N GLU A 250 1.49 -7.04 11.49
CA GLU A 250 0.07 -7.42 11.56
C GLU A 250 -0.81 -6.49 10.74
N ASN A 251 -0.56 -5.17 10.82
CA ASN A 251 -1.30 -4.21 10.01
C ASN A 251 -0.93 -4.35 8.53
N ILE A 252 0.35 -4.57 8.21
CA ILE A 252 0.77 -4.80 6.82
C ILE A 252 0.09 -6.06 6.28
N GLN A 253 0.10 -7.17 7.03
CA GLN A 253 -0.62 -8.37 6.61
C GLN A 253 -2.08 -8.06 6.29
N LYS A 254 -2.81 -7.43 7.23
CA LYS A 254 -4.24 -7.13 7.06
C LYS A 254 -4.56 -6.19 5.90
N GLN A 255 -3.74 -5.16 5.68
CA GLN A 255 -4.04 -4.09 4.72
C GLN A 255 -3.44 -4.35 3.34
N TYR A 256 -2.25 -4.96 3.28
CA TYR A 256 -1.48 -5.13 2.05
C TYR A 256 -1.62 -6.53 1.45
N ASN A 257 -1.62 -7.58 2.27
CA ASN A 257 -1.63 -8.97 1.81
C ASN A 257 -3.03 -9.60 1.94
N ILE A 258 -3.41 -10.02 3.14
CA ILE A 258 -4.73 -10.58 3.45
C ILE A 258 -5.07 -10.35 4.92
N ASP A 259 -6.32 -10.00 5.19
CA ASP A 259 -6.88 -10.05 6.55
C ASP A 259 -7.33 -11.50 6.85
N PRO A 260 -6.61 -12.26 7.70
CA PRO A 260 -6.95 -13.67 7.95
C PRO A 260 -8.32 -13.84 8.59
N THR A 261 -8.83 -12.80 9.26
CA THR A 261 -10.15 -12.83 9.92
C THR A 261 -11.31 -12.69 8.92
N LYS A 262 -11.02 -12.24 7.69
CA LYS A 262 -12.00 -12.03 6.62
C LYS A 262 -11.72 -12.89 5.39
N ALA A 263 -10.69 -13.74 5.46
CA ALA A 263 -10.31 -14.63 4.38
C ALA A 263 -11.41 -15.68 4.15
N GLN A 264 -12.09 -15.60 3.01
CA GLN A 264 -13.02 -16.63 2.56
C GLN A 264 -12.22 -17.78 1.91
N PRO A 265 -12.76 -19.02 1.89
CA PRO A 265 -12.15 -20.11 1.15
C PRO A 265 -11.87 -19.71 -0.30
N GLY A 266 -10.60 -19.77 -0.72
CA GLY A 266 -10.16 -19.38 -2.06
C GLY A 266 -9.61 -17.95 -2.21
N HIS A 267 -9.64 -17.12 -1.15
CA HIS A 267 -8.87 -15.88 -1.13
C HIS A 267 -7.37 -16.17 -1.14
N ARG A 268 -6.64 -15.44 -1.99
CA ARG A 268 -5.19 -15.56 -2.16
C ARG A 268 -4.50 -14.67 -1.15
N GLY A 269 -3.53 -15.21 -0.41
CA GLY A 269 -2.74 -14.48 0.57
C GLY A 269 -2.01 -15.42 1.52
N ASP A 270 -0.98 -14.91 2.17
CA ASP A 270 -0.17 -15.66 3.13
C ASP A 270 -0.60 -15.32 4.57
N HIS A 271 -1.23 -16.28 5.24
CA HIS A 271 -1.70 -16.08 6.62
C HIS A 271 -0.55 -15.91 7.63
N THR A 272 0.69 -16.23 7.23
CA THR A 272 1.91 -16.11 8.04
C THR A 272 2.77 -14.91 7.65
N TYR A 273 2.26 -14.02 6.79
CA TYR A 273 3.01 -12.88 6.25
C TYR A 273 3.61 -11.97 7.32
N ALA A 274 2.87 -11.71 8.40
CA ALA A 274 3.31 -10.92 9.54
C ALA A 274 4.50 -11.59 10.25
N ASP A 275 4.47 -12.91 10.45
CA ASP A 275 5.58 -13.63 11.07
C ASP A 275 6.82 -13.63 10.18
N LYS A 276 6.63 -13.72 8.86
CA LYS A 276 7.72 -13.65 7.87
C LYS A 276 8.37 -12.27 7.80
N ILE A 277 7.57 -11.19 7.81
CA ILE A 277 8.08 -9.81 7.89
C ILE A 277 8.82 -9.61 9.21
N ARG A 278 8.23 -10.05 10.34
CA ARG A 278 8.86 -9.87 11.66
C ARG A 278 10.23 -10.56 11.70
N PHE A 279 10.30 -11.78 11.19
CA PHE A 279 11.55 -12.53 11.13
C PHE A 279 12.60 -11.88 10.22
N THR A 280 12.23 -11.52 8.98
CA THR A 280 13.17 -10.91 8.03
C THR A 280 13.65 -9.53 8.49
N TYR A 281 12.75 -8.72 9.06
CA TYR A 281 13.13 -7.42 9.62
C TYR A 281 14.15 -7.57 10.76
N ALA A 282 13.92 -8.52 11.69
CA ALA A 282 14.86 -8.80 12.77
C ALA A 282 16.22 -9.28 12.25
N LEU A 283 16.25 -10.15 11.23
CA LEU A 283 17.48 -10.57 10.57
C LEU A 283 18.26 -9.40 9.97
N ILE A 284 17.58 -8.52 9.21
CA ILE A 284 18.19 -7.35 8.57
C ILE A 284 18.77 -6.39 9.62
N VAL A 285 18.03 -6.12 10.70
CA VAL A 285 18.49 -5.24 11.77
C VAL A 285 19.72 -5.83 12.48
N ALA A 286 19.71 -7.13 12.78
CA ALA A 286 20.83 -7.80 13.42
C ALA A 286 22.08 -7.81 12.53
N ASP A 287 21.92 -7.96 11.22
CA ASP A 287 23.03 -7.96 10.27
C ASP A 287 23.71 -6.58 10.15
N GLU A 288 22.93 -5.50 10.07
CA GLU A 288 23.48 -4.14 9.99
C GLU A 288 24.07 -3.61 11.29
N SER A 289 23.81 -4.29 12.42
CA SER A 289 24.38 -3.92 13.72
C SER A 289 25.76 -4.53 14.01
N LYS A 290 26.28 -5.34 13.09
CA LYS A 290 27.62 -5.96 13.15
C LYS A 290 28.65 -5.07 12.49
#